data_AF-A0A2V6N4Z7-F1
#
_entry.id   AF-A0A2V6N4Z7-F1
#
_cell.length_a   1.000
_cell.length_b   1.000
_cell.length_c   1.000
_cell.angle_alpha   90.00
_cell.angle_beta   90.00
_cell.angle_gamma   90.00
#
_symmetry.space_group_name_H-M   'P 1'
#
loop_
_entity.id
_entity.type
_entity.pdbx_description
1 polymer ?
#
loop_
_entity_poly.entity_id
_entity_poly.type
_entity_poly.pdbx_seq_one_letter_code
_entity_poly.pdbx_strand_id
1 'polypeptide(L)'
;MLAYFVDNFDPFIFRLWDNVGPRWYGFAYVLAFISAYFIVRLLSKRGYCDLPPERVSDFITWTALFGVLLGGRIGYVLFYKPEMLREPLSILRVWEGGMASHGGMIGILALTFYYARRHKLTWTNLGDALVVAAPIGLFFGRCANFINGELYGRATNVSWAMQFPKELIENRALGDRAVAIALNLDPSLIAPEQIIEAARHNSQLNDGLRGILTPRHPSQLYEAFFEGIVLFTILWFVRTRMRQPNGVLTGLFFIFYAIFRIICENFREPDAPLVGVFTRGQFFSFFLIAIGIVFVVVAKVRPTFPRNVAASS
;
A
#
# COMPACT_ATOMS: atom_id res chain seq x y z
N MET A 1 27.10 -5.16 21.39
CA MET A 1 26.10 -5.23 20.29
C MET A 1 25.20 -4.02 20.42
N LEU A 2 24.97 -3.27 19.33
CA LEU A 2 23.89 -2.28 19.31
C LEU A 2 22.58 -3.03 19.54
N ALA A 3 21.80 -2.61 20.53
CA ALA A 3 20.48 -3.18 20.80
C ALA A 3 19.57 -2.93 19.59
N TYR A 4 18.85 -3.96 19.12
CA TYR A 4 17.86 -3.79 18.07
C TYR A 4 16.68 -2.96 18.59
N PHE A 5 16.16 -2.11 17.71
CA PHE A 5 14.98 -1.31 18.01
C PHE A 5 13.74 -2.20 18.05
N VAL A 6 12.95 -2.10 19.12
CA VAL A 6 11.66 -2.77 19.25
C VAL A 6 10.57 -1.81 18.80
N ASP A 7 9.84 -2.19 17.77
CA ASP A 7 8.73 -1.40 17.22
C ASP A 7 7.61 -1.23 18.26
N ASN A 8 7.44 0.00 18.73
CA ASN A 8 6.51 0.34 19.80
C ASN A 8 5.56 1.50 19.44
N PHE A 9 5.46 1.86 18.15
CA PHE A 9 4.62 2.97 17.68
C PHE A 9 3.12 2.71 17.86
N ASP A 10 2.37 3.62 18.49
CA ASP A 10 0.91 3.51 18.61
C ASP A 10 0.25 3.58 17.21
N PRO A 11 -0.58 2.59 16.80
CA PRO A 11 -1.33 2.63 15.55
C PRO A 11 -2.38 3.74 15.51
N PHE A 12 -2.76 4.30 16.66
CA PHE A 12 -3.60 5.49 16.77
C PHE A 12 -2.76 6.77 16.69
N ILE A 13 -3.34 7.79 16.07
CA ILE A 13 -2.80 9.16 16.12
C ILE A 13 -3.14 9.75 17.50
N PHE A 14 -4.39 9.57 17.92
CA PHE A 14 -4.87 9.81 19.27
C PHE A 14 -6.11 8.94 19.51
N ARG A 15 -6.37 8.59 20.78
CA ARG A 15 -7.51 7.77 21.18
C ARG A 15 -8.65 8.66 21.65
N LEU A 16 -9.86 8.36 21.18
CA LEU A 16 -11.08 9.01 21.66
C LEU A 16 -11.72 8.18 22.77
N TRP A 17 -11.83 6.86 22.54
CA TRP A 17 -12.42 5.92 23.49
C TRP A 17 -11.89 4.50 23.22
N ASP A 18 -11.33 3.82 24.22
CA ASP A 18 -10.79 2.44 24.11
C ASP A 18 -10.04 2.16 22.79
N ASN A 19 -10.68 1.44 21.85
CA ASN A 19 -10.15 1.04 20.54
C ASN A 19 -10.71 1.89 19.36
N VAL A 20 -11.27 3.05 19.67
CA VAL A 20 -11.88 4.00 18.73
C VAL A 20 -11.04 5.28 18.68
N GLY A 21 -10.60 5.60 17.48
CA GLY A 21 -9.80 6.79 17.20
C GLY A 21 -9.23 6.77 15.78
N PRO A 22 -8.74 7.92 15.29
CA PRO A 22 -8.05 7.99 14.01
C PRO A 22 -6.77 7.15 14.01
N ARG A 23 -6.62 6.29 12.98
CA ARG A 23 -5.45 5.43 12.81
C ARG A 23 -4.50 5.97 11.76
N TRP A 24 -3.20 5.70 11.92
CA TRP A 24 -2.18 6.05 10.92
C TRP A 24 -2.46 5.46 9.54
N TYR A 25 -3.08 4.27 9.49
CA TYR A 25 -3.49 3.65 8.24
C TYR A 25 -4.55 4.45 7.47
N GLY A 26 -5.57 4.96 8.18
CA GLY A 26 -6.58 5.84 7.58
C GLY A 26 -5.97 7.15 7.11
N PHE A 27 -5.06 7.71 7.90
CA PHE A 27 -4.35 8.93 7.55
C PHE A 27 -3.43 8.76 6.34
N ALA A 28 -2.76 7.62 6.21
CA ALA A 28 -1.97 7.28 5.03
C ALA A 28 -2.80 7.28 3.74
N TYR A 29 -4.04 6.78 3.77
CA TYR A 29 -4.96 6.90 2.62
C TYR A 29 -5.29 8.36 2.30
N VAL A 30 -5.59 9.17 3.32
CA VAL A 30 -5.88 10.61 3.11
C VAL A 30 -4.69 11.31 2.47
N LEU A 31 -3.48 11.08 2.98
CA LEU A 31 -2.25 11.62 2.40
C LEU A 31 -2.03 11.13 0.96
N ALA A 32 -2.29 9.85 0.67
CA ALA A 32 -2.20 9.30 -0.68
C ALA A 32 -3.11 10.05 -1.67
N PHE A 33 -4.37 10.31 -1.33
CA PHE A 33 -5.30 11.02 -2.21
C PHE A 33 -4.99 12.51 -2.33
N ILE A 34 -4.55 13.16 -1.24
CA ILE A 34 -4.10 14.55 -1.28
C ILE A 34 -2.87 14.69 -2.19
N SER A 35 -1.88 13.81 -2.06
CA SER A 35 -0.71 13.79 -2.94
C SER A 35 -1.11 13.51 -4.39
N ALA A 36 -2.01 12.56 -4.63
CA ALA A 36 -2.51 12.27 -5.97
C ALA A 36 -3.19 13.49 -6.61
N TYR A 37 -4.00 14.23 -5.85
CA TYR A 37 -4.58 15.49 -6.30
C TYR A 37 -3.51 16.49 -6.73
N PHE A 38 -2.51 16.77 -5.89
CA PHE A 38 -1.48 17.75 -6.23
C PHE A 38 -0.60 17.31 -7.41
N ILE A 39 -0.21 16.04 -7.46
CA ILE A 39 0.61 15.47 -8.54
C ILE A 39 -0.14 15.52 -9.87
N VAL A 40 -1.38 15.02 -9.91
CA VAL A 40 -2.18 15.00 -11.14
C VAL A 40 -2.53 16.41 -11.58
N ARG A 41 -2.83 17.32 -10.65
CA ARG A 41 -3.07 18.74 -10.96
C ARG A 41 -1.82 19.41 -11.54
N LEU A 42 -0.65 19.08 -11.02
CA LEU A 42 0.62 19.58 -11.56
C LEU A 42 0.90 19.03 -12.96
N LEU A 43 0.66 17.74 -13.19
CA LEU A 43 0.78 17.12 -14.52
C LEU A 43 -0.20 17.75 -15.52
N SER A 44 -1.44 17.98 -15.09
CA SER A 44 -2.48 18.66 -15.87
C SER A 44 -2.06 20.09 -16.26
N LYS A 45 -1.63 20.91 -15.29
CA LYS A 45 -1.16 22.29 -15.54
C LYS A 45 0.05 22.36 -16.48
N ARG A 46 0.91 21.34 -16.46
CA ARG A 46 2.08 21.24 -17.35
C ARG A 46 1.76 20.63 -18.72
N GLY A 47 0.48 20.39 -19.03
CA GLY A 47 0.05 19.83 -20.32
C GLY A 47 0.32 18.33 -20.46
N TYR A 48 0.75 17.65 -19.40
CA TYR A 48 0.98 16.21 -19.42
C TYR A 48 -0.30 15.41 -19.25
N CYS A 49 -1.38 15.94 -18.68
CA CYS A 49 -2.64 15.23 -18.53
C CYS A 49 -3.74 15.89 -19.36
N ASP A 50 -4.55 15.08 -20.05
CA ASP A 50 -5.71 15.51 -20.84
C ASP A 50 -6.82 16.07 -19.96
N LEU A 51 -6.84 15.72 -18.67
CA LEU A 51 -7.80 16.23 -17.71
C LEU A 51 -7.51 17.70 -17.39
N PRO A 52 -8.47 18.63 -17.53
CA PRO A 52 -8.29 20.02 -17.13
C PRO A 52 -8.02 20.17 -15.63
N PRO A 53 -7.18 21.12 -15.19
CA PRO A 53 -6.79 21.27 -13.78
C PRO A 53 -7.99 21.45 -12.83
N GLU A 54 -9.07 22.02 -13.33
CA GLU A 54 -10.30 22.31 -12.58
C GLU A 54 -11.11 21.05 -12.28
N ARG A 55 -10.97 20.00 -13.11
CA ARG A 55 -11.69 18.72 -12.94
C ARG A 55 -10.89 17.67 -12.18
N VAL A 56 -9.65 17.99 -11.79
CA VAL A 56 -8.77 17.03 -11.10
C VAL A 56 -9.30 16.66 -9.71
N SER A 57 -9.84 17.63 -8.96
CA SER A 57 -10.46 17.35 -7.65
C SER A 57 -11.57 16.33 -7.78
N ASP A 58 -12.46 16.53 -8.75
CA ASP A 58 -13.61 15.66 -8.99
C ASP A 58 -13.11 14.25 -9.35
N PHE A 59 -12.21 14.14 -10.33
CA PHE A 59 -11.69 12.85 -10.76
C PHE A 59 -11.02 12.06 -9.62
N ILE A 60 -10.18 12.72 -8.80
CA ILE A 60 -9.52 12.06 -7.66
C ILE A 60 -10.53 11.67 -6.59
N THR A 61 -11.55 12.50 -6.34
CA THR A 61 -12.62 12.21 -5.37
C THR A 61 -13.44 11.00 -5.81
N TRP A 62 -13.83 10.95 -7.08
CA TRP A 62 -14.51 9.79 -7.67
C TRP A 62 -13.63 8.54 -7.59
N THR A 63 -12.32 8.68 -7.84
CA THR A 63 -11.34 7.58 -7.74
C THR A 63 -11.24 7.04 -6.31
N ALA A 64 -11.24 7.91 -5.31
CA ALA A 64 -11.23 7.50 -3.91
C ALA A 64 -12.51 6.76 -3.52
N LEU A 65 -13.68 7.34 -3.81
CA LEU A 65 -14.96 6.83 -3.35
C LEU A 65 -15.44 5.61 -4.15
N PHE A 66 -15.46 5.70 -5.48
CA PHE A 66 -16.03 4.66 -6.32
C PHE A 66 -14.98 3.67 -6.84
N GLY A 67 -13.76 4.15 -7.08
CA GLY A 67 -12.65 3.30 -7.49
C GLY A 67 -12.15 2.43 -6.34
N VAL A 68 -11.62 3.06 -5.29
CA VAL A 68 -10.95 2.36 -4.19
C VAL A 68 -11.94 1.85 -3.15
N LEU A 69 -12.79 2.72 -2.58
CA LEU A 69 -13.64 2.35 -1.45
C LEU A 69 -14.75 1.39 -1.89
N LEU A 70 -15.57 1.78 -2.86
CA LEU A 70 -16.65 0.92 -3.35
C LEU A 70 -16.11 -0.33 -4.04
N GLY A 71 -15.11 -0.18 -4.93
CA GLY A 71 -14.49 -1.32 -5.61
C GLY A 71 -13.87 -2.31 -4.63
N GLY A 72 -13.12 -1.82 -3.63
CA GLY A 72 -12.51 -2.66 -2.61
C GLY A 72 -13.54 -3.37 -1.74
N ARG A 73 -14.64 -2.70 -1.40
CA ARG A 73 -15.73 -3.28 -0.60
C ARG A 73 -16.50 -4.35 -1.36
N ILE A 74 -16.87 -4.07 -2.61
CA ILE A 74 -17.55 -5.05 -3.47
C ILE A 74 -16.64 -6.25 -3.71
N GLY A 75 -15.36 -6.03 -3.99
CA GLY A 75 -14.40 -7.12 -4.14
C GLY A 75 -14.28 -7.99 -2.88
N TYR A 76 -14.32 -7.38 -1.69
CA TYR A 76 -14.31 -8.13 -0.43
C TYR A 76 -15.55 -9.03 -0.30
N VAL A 77 -16.74 -8.46 -0.55
CA VAL A 77 -18.01 -9.20 -0.49
C VAL A 77 -18.01 -10.35 -1.50
N LEU A 78 -17.58 -10.12 -2.74
CA LEU A 78 -17.63 -11.14 -3.79
C LEU A 78 -16.63 -12.28 -3.59
N PHE A 79 -15.41 -11.99 -3.14
CA PHE A 79 -14.32 -12.97 -3.11
C PHE A 79 -14.06 -13.59 -1.74
N TYR A 80 -14.39 -12.90 -0.65
CA TYR A 80 -14.02 -13.32 0.70
C TYR A 80 -15.21 -13.58 1.62
N LYS A 81 -16.32 -12.83 1.46
CA LYS A 81 -17.49 -12.94 2.34
C LYS A 81 -18.81 -12.82 1.57
N PRO A 82 -19.12 -13.79 0.69
CA PRO A 82 -20.33 -13.76 -0.14
C PRO A 82 -21.63 -13.83 0.67
N GLU A 83 -21.58 -14.28 1.92
CA GLU A 83 -22.73 -14.33 2.83
C GLU A 83 -23.32 -12.93 3.08
N MET A 84 -22.52 -11.88 2.97
CA MET A 84 -22.97 -10.49 3.10
C MET A 84 -24.02 -10.09 2.05
N LEU A 85 -24.10 -10.80 0.92
CA LEU A 85 -25.14 -10.55 -0.09
C LEU A 85 -26.55 -10.86 0.43
N ARG A 86 -26.68 -11.67 1.49
CA ARG A 86 -27.97 -11.97 2.14
C ARG A 86 -28.49 -10.81 2.98
N GLU A 87 -27.63 -9.87 3.36
CA GLU A 87 -28.00 -8.67 4.11
C GLU A 87 -27.39 -7.45 3.40
N PRO A 88 -28.05 -6.88 2.37
CA PRO A 88 -27.44 -5.88 1.48
C PRO A 88 -26.91 -4.63 2.19
N LEU A 89 -27.51 -4.22 3.31
CA LEU A 89 -27.04 -3.09 4.12
C LEU A 89 -25.68 -3.34 4.79
N SER A 90 -25.27 -4.62 4.93
CA SER A 90 -23.94 -4.99 5.46
C SER A 90 -22.79 -4.49 4.59
N ILE A 91 -23.04 -4.27 3.30
CA ILE A 91 -22.04 -3.72 2.38
C ILE A 91 -21.60 -2.32 2.83
N LEU A 92 -22.48 -1.53 3.46
CA LEU A 92 -22.17 -0.19 3.96
C LEU A 92 -21.38 -0.17 5.27
N ARG A 93 -21.30 -1.31 5.98
CA ARG A 93 -20.61 -1.45 7.28
C ARG A 93 -19.08 -1.52 7.13
N VAL A 94 -18.49 -0.49 6.51
CA VAL A 94 -17.04 -0.41 6.23
C VAL A 94 -16.19 -0.27 7.49
N TRP A 95 -16.78 0.15 8.61
CA TRP A 95 -16.12 0.25 9.91
C TRP A 95 -15.82 -1.11 10.56
N GLU A 96 -16.46 -2.18 10.11
CA GLU A 96 -16.14 -3.56 10.54
C GLU A 96 -14.88 -4.11 9.87
N GLY A 97 -14.19 -3.28 9.07
CA GLY A 97 -13.12 -3.72 8.18
C GLY A 97 -13.67 -4.48 6.98
N GLY A 98 -12.78 -5.19 6.26
CA GLY A 98 -13.16 -5.97 5.07
C GLY A 98 -13.10 -5.16 3.78
N MET A 99 -11.88 -5.03 3.25
CA MET A 99 -11.56 -4.39 1.98
C MET A 99 -10.65 -5.31 1.18
N ALA A 100 -10.91 -5.50 -0.12
CA ALA A 100 -10.06 -6.28 -1.00
C ALA A 100 -9.25 -5.36 -1.93
N SER A 101 -7.93 -5.48 -1.90
CA SER A 101 -7.02 -4.72 -2.79
C SER A 101 -7.34 -4.94 -4.27
N HIS A 102 -7.59 -6.19 -4.68
CA HIS A 102 -7.98 -6.55 -6.05
C HIS A 102 -9.28 -5.87 -6.49
N GLY A 103 -10.26 -5.77 -5.59
CA GLY A 103 -11.50 -5.05 -5.85
C GLY A 103 -11.26 -3.56 -6.09
N GLY A 104 -10.38 -2.94 -5.30
CA GLY A 104 -9.99 -1.55 -5.47
C GLY A 104 -9.28 -1.29 -6.80
N MET A 105 -8.38 -2.18 -7.23
CA MET A 105 -7.68 -2.07 -8.52
C MET A 105 -8.66 -2.16 -9.70
N ILE A 106 -9.58 -3.13 -9.68
CA ILE A 106 -10.62 -3.28 -10.71
C ILE A 106 -11.54 -2.06 -10.71
N GLY A 107 -11.93 -1.56 -9.53
CA GLY A 107 -12.74 -0.37 -9.39
C GLY A 107 -12.07 0.88 -9.98
N ILE A 108 -10.79 1.12 -9.69
CA ILE A 108 -10.02 2.23 -10.28
C ILE A 108 -9.97 2.10 -11.81
N LEU A 109 -9.69 0.90 -12.34
CA LEU A 109 -9.62 0.66 -13.78
C LEU A 109 -10.97 0.96 -14.46
N ALA A 110 -12.05 0.39 -13.94
CA ALA A 110 -13.41 0.57 -14.46
C ALA A 110 -13.84 2.04 -14.40
N LEU A 111 -13.59 2.72 -13.27
CA LEU A 111 -13.91 4.13 -13.12
C LEU A 111 -13.09 5.00 -14.07
N THR A 112 -11.79 4.77 -14.19
CA THR A 112 -10.91 5.55 -15.07
C THR A 112 -11.38 5.45 -16.52
N PHE A 113 -11.74 4.24 -16.94
CA PHE A 113 -12.28 3.99 -18.28
C PHE A 113 -13.65 4.65 -18.50
N TYR A 114 -14.57 4.51 -17.55
CA TYR A 114 -15.87 5.16 -17.59
C TYR A 114 -15.74 6.69 -17.67
N TYR A 115 -14.95 7.28 -16.78
CA TYR A 115 -14.71 8.72 -16.70
C TYR A 115 -14.08 9.23 -18.00
N ALA A 116 -13.08 8.53 -18.53
CA ALA A 116 -12.46 8.86 -19.81
C ALA A 116 -13.49 8.91 -20.95
N ARG A 117 -14.34 7.88 -21.07
CA ARG A 117 -15.38 7.84 -22.11
C ARG A 117 -16.41 8.95 -21.93
N ARG A 118 -16.90 9.17 -20.71
CA ARG A 118 -17.92 10.18 -20.40
C ARG A 118 -17.45 11.59 -20.75
N HIS A 119 -16.17 11.89 -20.51
CA HIS A 119 -15.57 13.21 -20.73
C HIS A 119 -14.77 13.30 -22.04
N LYS A 120 -14.86 12.29 -22.92
CA LYS A 120 -14.11 12.21 -24.19
C LYS A 120 -12.60 12.36 -24.02
N LEU A 121 -12.02 11.88 -22.93
CA LEU A 121 -10.59 11.91 -22.62
C LEU A 121 -9.90 10.60 -23.06
N THR A 122 -8.59 10.62 -23.16
CA THR A 122 -7.81 9.40 -23.43
C THR A 122 -7.63 8.60 -22.15
N TRP A 123 -8.20 7.40 -22.06
CA TRP A 123 -8.16 6.61 -20.82
C TRP A 123 -6.73 6.20 -20.41
N THR A 124 -5.85 5.92 -21.37
CA THR A 124 -4.44 5.62 -21.09
C THR A 124 -3.66 6.83 -20.59
N ASN A 125 -4.06 8.06 -20.98
CA ASN A 125 -3.47 9.28 -20.44
C ASN A 125 -3.87 9.51 -18.97
N LEU A 126 -5.15 9.27 -18.65
CA LEU A 126 -5.62 9.31 -17.25
C LEU A 126 -4.95 8.22 -16.41
N GLY A 127 -4.83 7.01 -16.95
CA GLY A 127 -4.09 5.91 -16.32
C GLY A 127 -2.65 6.30 -16.03
N ASP A 128 -1.93 6.85 -17.02
CA ASP A 128 -0.57 7.35 -16.85
C ASP A 128 -0.44 8.43 -15.76
N ALA A 129 -1.43 9.32 -15.62
CA ALA A 129 -1.43 10.32 -14.56
C ALA A 129 -1.62 9.68 -13.17
N LEU A 130 -2.50 8.69 -13.04
CA LEU A 130 -2.74 7.98 -11.78
C LEU A 130 -1.53 7.15 -11.36
N VAL A 131 -0.90 6.40 -12.28
CA VAL A 131 0.27 5.56 -11.95
C VAL A 131 1.52 6.36 -11.63
N VAL A 132 1.63 7.62 -12.09
CA VAL A 132 2.70 8.52 -11.62
C VAL A 132 2.47 8.93 -10.16
N ALA A 133 1.22 9.06 -9.71
CA ALA A 133 0.89 9.38 -8.32
C ALA A 133 0.86 8.16 -7.39
N ALA A 134 0.51 6.98 -7.91
CA ALA A 134 0.30 5.76 -7.13
C ALA A 134 1.48 5.38 -6.20
N PRO A 135 2.76 5.51 -6.60
CA PRO A 135 3.89 5.18 -5.72
C PRO A 135 3.92 6.00 -4.42
N ILE A 136 3.45 7.25 -4.43
CA ILE A 136 3.36 8.03 -3.19
C ILE A 136 2.29 7.46 -2.25
N GLY A 137 1.20 6.93 -2.80
CA GLY A 137 0.23 6.16 -2.02
C GLY A 137 0.80 4.87 -1.46
N LEU A 138 1.60 4.14 -2.25
CA LEU A 138 2.32 2.95 -1.78
C LEU A 138 3.27 3.31 -0.63
N PHE A 139 4.05 4.39 -0.77
CA PHE A 139 4.95 4.89 0.27
C PHE A 139 4.22 5.09 1.61
N PHE A 140 3.13 5.87 1.63
CA PHE A 140 2.39 6.12 2.86
C PHE A 140 1.76 4.84 3.44
N GLY A 141 1.24 3.96 2.57
CA GLY A 141 0.72 2.66 3.00
C GLY A 141 1.77 1.81 3.69
N ARG A 142 2.99 1.75 3.14
CA ARG A 142 4.11 1.01 3.74
C ARG A 142 4.61 1.63 5.04
N CYS A 143 4.63 2.95 5.14
CA CYS A 143 4.89 3.63 6.42
C CYS A 143 3.83 3.28 7.48
N ALA A 144 2.55 3.18 7.09
CA ALA A 144 1.50 2.76 8.01
C ALA A 144 1.63 1.27 8.40
N ASN A 145 2.03 0.38 7.49
CA ASN A 145 2.34 -1.00 7.83
C ASN A 145 3.50 -1.09 8.84
N PHE A 146 4.53 -0.26 8.66
CA PHE A 146 5.65 -0.18 9.59
C PHE A 146 5.21 0.28 10.99
N ILE A 147 4.43 1.37 11.09
CA ILE A 147 3.87 1.87 12.35
C ILE A 147 2.96 0.84 13.02
N ASN A 148 2.20 0.09 12.22
CA ASN A 148 1.35 -0.99 12.72
C ASN A 148 2.14 -2.24 13.13
N GLY A 149 3.45 -2.32 12.85
CA GLY A 149 4.27 -3.50 13.10
C GLY A 149 3.87 -4.75 12.30
N GLU A 150 3.28 -4.57 11.11
CA GLU A 150 2.77 -5.68 10.28
C GLU A 150 3.54 -5.82 8.96
N LEU A 151 3.50 -7.01 8.35
CA LEU A 151 4.20 -7.32 7.09
C LEU A 151 5.71 -7.13 7.17
N TYR A 152 6.30 -7.44 8.33
CA TYR A 152 7.74 -7.38 8.55
C TYR A 152 8.49 -8.48 7.81
N GLY A 153 9.81 -8.39 7.85
CA GLY A 153 10.69 -9.24 7.09
C GLY A 153 11.12 -10.52 7.78
N ARG A 154 11.94 -11.27 7.04
CA ARG A 154 12.60 -12.49 7.51
C ARG A 154 13.57 -12.18 8.64
N ALA A 155 13.79 -13.18 9.49
CA ALA A 155 14.80 -13.14 10.54
C ALA A 155 16.19 -12.83 9.97
N THR A 156 16.95 -11.98 10.65
CA THR A 156 18.25 -11.50 10.19
C THR A 156 19.09 -10.97 11.34
N ASN A 157 20.40 -10.80 11.11
CA ASN A 157 21.34 -10.29 12.11
C ASN A 157 22.03 -8.98 11.68
N VAL A 158 21.54 -8.32 10.62
CA VAL A 158 22.11 -7.03 10.16
C VAL A 158 21.94 -5.93 11.21
N SER A 159 22.81 -4.92 11.21
CA SER A 159 22.86 -3.90 12.27
C SER A 159 21.63 -2.98 12.35
N TRP A 160 20.83 -2.92 11.28
CA TRP A 160 19.57 -2.15 11.21
C TRP A 160 18.32 -3.03 11.33
N ALA A 161 18.45 -4.28 11.79
CA ALA A 161 17.30 -5.13 12.07
C ALA A 161 16.42 -4.50 13.17
N MET A 162 15.13 -4.81 13.12
CA MET A 162 14.13 -4.35 14.08
C MET A 162 13.33 -5.54 14.60
N GLN A 163 12.81 -5.41 15.81
CA GLN A 163 12.01 -6.43 16.48
C GLN A 163 10.56 -5.96 16.54
N PHE A 164 9.62 -6.85 16.19
CA PHE A 164 8.21 -6.49 16.06
C PHE A 164 7.37 -7.27 17.10
N PRO A 165 6.79 -6.61 18.11
CA PRO A 165 5.99 -7.26 19.14
C PRO A 165 4.78 -8.04 18.62
N LYS A 166 4.27 -7.75 17.42
CA LYS A 166 3.20 -8.53 16.78
C LYS A 166 3.58 -10.00 16.53
N GLU A 167 4.88 -10.33 16.49
CA GLU A 167 5.35 -11.72 16.44
C GLU A 167 4.81 -12.56 17.60
N LEU A 168 4.49 -11.95 18.75
CA LEU A 168 3.92 -12.63 19.92
C LEU A 168 2.52 -13.21 19.65
N ILE A 169 1.75 -12.58 18.75
CA ILE A 169 0.41 -13.06 18.34
C ILE A 169 0.57 -14.17 17.30
N GLU A 170 1.55 -14.04 16.42
CA GLU A 170 1.78 -14.97 15.30
C GLU A 170 2.49 -16.26 15.74
N ASN A 171 3.30 -16.20 16.81
CA ASN A 171 4.02 -17.33 17.37
C ASN A 171 3.61 -17.58 18.82
N ARG A 172 2.73 -18.58 19.01
CA ARG A 172 2.19 -18.97 20.31
C ARG A 172 3.26 -19.23 21.38
N ALA A 173 4.36 -19.90 21.02
CA ALA A 173 5.42 -20.22 21.98
C ALA A 173 6.18 -18.97 22.45
N LEU A 174 6.36 -17.97 21.57
CA LEU A 174 6.91 -16.67 21.98
C LEU A 174 5.91 -15.88 22.82
N GLY A 175 4.62 -15.92 22.45
CA GLY A 175 3.53 -15.32 23.24
C GLY A 175 3.50 -15.85 24.68
N ASP A 176 3.53 -17.16 24.86
CA ASP A 176 3.52 -17.80 26.19
C ASP A 176 4.74 -17.38 27.04
N ARG A 177 5.92 -17.29 26.41
CA ARG A 177 7.15 -16.78 27.06
C ARG A 177 7.04 -15.30 27.44
N ALA A 178 6.44 -14.48 26.58
CA ALA A 178 6.23 -13.07 26.84
C ALA A 178 5.27 -12.87 28.02
N VAL A 179 4.20 -13.67 28.12
CA VAL A 179 3.27 -13.66 29.26
C VAL A 179 4.02 -14.00 30.55
N ALA A 180 4.86 -15.04 30.55
CA ALA A 180 5.65 -15.39 31.73
C ALA A 180 6.59 -14.27 32.19
N ILE A 181 7.16 -13.50 31.26
CA ILE A 181 7.98 -12.31 31.57
C ILE A 181 7.09 -11.18 32.10
N ALA A 182 5.97 -10.90 31.42
CA ALA A 182 5.08 -9.80 31.73
C ALA A 182 4.42 -9.95 33.10
N LEU A 183 4.03 -11.16 33.50
CA LEU A 183 3.41 -11.45 34.80
C LEU A 183 4.30 -11.11 36.01
N ASN A 184 5.63 -11.10 35.83
CA ASN A 184 6.56 -10.66 36.89
C ASN A 184 6.58 -9.13 37.06
N LEU A 185 6.14 -8.38 36.04
CA LEU A 185 6.12 -6.93 36.04
C LEU A 185 4.73 -6.38 36.34
N ASP A 186 3.70 -6.98 35.74
CA ASP A 186 2.29 -6.63 35.90
C ASP A 186 1.41 -7.89 35.77
N PRO A 187 0.80 -8.35 36.88
CA PRO A 187 -0.06 -9.54 36.88
C PRO A 187 -1.32 -9.43 35.99
N SER A 188 -1.69 -8.23 35.54
CA SER A 188 -2.86 -8.03 34.67
C SER A 188 -2.59 -8.38 33.20
N LEU A 189 -1.31 -8.49 32.80
CA LEU A 189 -0.88 -8.78 31.43
C LEU A 189 -0.91 -10.28 31.13
N ILE A 190 -2.10 -10.80 30.82
CA ILE A 190 -2.35 -12.23 30.61
C ILE A 190 -2.40 -12.63 29.13
N ALA A 191 -2.42 -11.66 28.21
CA ALA A 191 -2.53 -11.90 26.77
C ALA A 191 -1.48 -11.10 25.96
N PRO A 192 -0.98 -11.65 24.82
CA PRO A 192 -0.03 -10.97 23.95
C PRO A 192 -0.47 -9.57 23.50
N GLU A 193 -1.75 -9.36 23.22
CA GLU A 193 -2.28 -8.06 22.78
C GLU A 193 -2.13 -6.99 23.87
N GLN A 194 -2.38 -7.37 25.13
CA GLN A 194 -2.20 -6.49 26.29
C GLN A 194 -0.72 -6.16 26.49
N ILE A 195 0.16 -7.15 26.30
CA ILE A 195 1.62 -7.00 26.41
C ILE A 195 2.15 -6.04 25.34
N ILE A 196 1.72 -6.22 24.08
CA ILE A 196 2.11 -5.33 22.97
C ILE A 196 1.70 -3.90 23.26
N GLU A 197 0.48 -3.71 23.75
CA GLU A 197 -0.05 -2.39 24.09
C GLU A 197 0.70 -1.75 25.27
N ALA A 198 0.94 -2.51 26.34
CA ALA A 198 1.69 -2.04 27.50
C ALA A 198 3.16 -1.72 27.13
N ALA A 199 3.77 -2.49 26.23
CA ALA A 199 5.16 -2.32 25.80
C ALA A 199 5.41 -1.00 25.03
N ARG A 200 4.35 -0.31 24.59
CA ARG A 200 4.42 1.03 23.98
C ARG A 200 4.85 2.11 24.97
N HIS A 201 4.46 1.95 26.22
CA HIS A 201 4.65 2.95 27.27
C HIS A 201 5.52 2.46 28.43
N ASN A 202 5.81 1.16 28.48
CA ASN A 202 6.64 0.55 29.52
C ASN A 202 8.00 0.10 28.95
N SER A 203 9.06 0.86 29.27
CA SER A 203 10.43 0.56 28.83
C SER A 203 10.99 -0.73 29.42
N GLN A 204 10.65 -1.07 30.67
CA GLN A 204 11.11 -2.31 31.31
C GLN A 204 10.53 -3.54 30.61
N LEU A 205 9.25 -3.48 30.24
CA LEU A 205 8.61 -4.54 29.47
C LEU A 205 9.25 -4.65 28.08
N ASN A 206 9.51 -3.53 27.41
CA ASN A 206 10.19 -3.49 26.12
C ASN A 206 11.59 -4.14 26.18
N ASP A 207 12.37 -3.85 27.23
CA ASP A 207 13.69 -4.46 27.43
C ASP A 207 13.61 -5.97 27.68
N GLY A 208 12.59 -6.44 28.42
CA GLY A 208 12.31 -7.86 28.59
C GLY A 208 11.95 -8.57 27.28
N LEU A 209 11.12 -7.91 26.46
CA LEU A 209 10.73 -8.43 25.14
C LEU A 209 11.91 -8.48 24.16
N ARG A 210 12.86 -7.54 24.25
CA ARG A 210 14.04 -7.47 23.37
C ARG A 210 14.85 -8.78 23.39
N GLY A 211 14.90 -9.47 24.52
CA GLY A 211 15.64 -10.73 24.66
C GLY A 211 14.97 -11.95 24.01
N ILE A 212 13.69 -11.86 23.68
CA ILE A 212 12.91 -12.98 23.13
C ILE A 212 12.43 -12.75 21.70
N LEU A 213 12.26 -11.49 21.29
CA LEU A 213 11.79 -11.15 19.95
C LEU A 213 12.85 -11.45 18.90
N THR A 214 12.43 -11.89 17.73
CA THR A 214 13.35 -12.18 16.63
C THR A 214 13.73 -10.89 15.91
N PRO A 215 15.03 -10.58 15.74
CA PRO A 215 15.46 -9.46 14.90
C PRO A 215 15.14 -9.75 13.43
N ARG A 216 14.46 -8.81 12.77
CA ARG A 216 13.90 -8.98 11.44
C ARG A 216 14.20 -7.79 10.54
N HIS A 217 14.21 -8.03 9.23
CA HIS A 217 14.28 -6.95 8.26
C HIS A 217 13.04 -6.05 8.38
N PRO A 218 13.16 -4.71 8.48
CA PRO A 218 12.03 -3.80 8.33
C PRO A 218 11.65 -3.68 6.84
N SER A 219 11.16 -4.78 6.24
CA SER A 219 10.86 -4.88 4.81
C SER A 219 9.86 -3.83 4.33
N GLN A 220 8.96 -3.37 5.21
CA GLN A 220 8.04 -2.29 4.91
C GLN A 220 8.78 -1.01 4.50
N LEU A 221 9.91 -0.70 5.14
CA LEU A 221 10.72 0.48 4.78
C LEU A 221 11.45 0.28 3.45
N TYR A 222 11.83 -0.95 3.11
CA TYR A 222 12.42 -1.27 1.81
C TYR A 222 11.38 -1.10 0.71
N GLU A 223 10.17 -1.63 0.93
CA GLU A 223 9.04 -1.46 0.02
C GLU A 223 8.65 0.01 -0.11
N ALA A 224 8.61 0.78 0.99
CA ALA A 224 8.34 2.22 0.95
C ALA A 224 9.37 2.98 0.08
N PHE A 225 10.64 2.60 0.21
CA PHE A 225 11.70 3.20 -0.58
C PHE A 225 11.64 2.81 -2.06
N PHE A 226 11.59 1.52 -2.39
CA PHE A 226 11.63 1.04 -3.77
C PHE A 226 10.29 1.18 -4.50
N GLU A 227 9.21 0.64 -3.95
CA GLU A 227 7.86 0.73 -4.55
C GLU A 227 7.27 2.14 -4.45
N GLY A 228 7.77 2.96 -3.53
CA GLY A 228 7.31 4.34 -3.32
C GLY A 228 8.23 5.39 -3.93
N ILE A 229 9.33 5.71 -3.26
CA ILE A 229 10.22 6.83 -3.62
C ILE A 229 10.90 6.60 -4.98
N VAL A 230 11.59 5.47 -5.15
CA VAL A 230 12.35 5.16 -6.37
C VAL A 230 11.41 5.05 -7.57
N LEU A 231 10.30 4.32 -7.43
CA LEU A 231 9.30 4.17 -8.49
C LEU A 231 8.68 5.52 -8.87
N PHE A 232 8.32 6.36 -7.89
CA PHE A 232 7.84 7.72 -8.14
C PHE A 232 8.86 8.53 -8.96
N THR A 233 10.13 8.54 -8.54
CA THR A 233 11.19 9.30 -9.21
C THR A 233 11.38 8.85 -10.66
N ILE A 234 11.37 7.54 -10.91
CA ILE A 234 11.46 6.99 -12.28
C ILE A 234 10.29 7.48 -13.13
N LEU A 235 9.05 7.27 -12.67
CA LEU A 235 7.86 7.62 -13.46
C LEU A 235 7.71 9.13 -13.66
N TRP A 236 8.03 9.91 -12.63
CA TRP A 236 8.05 11.37 -12.70
C TRP A 236 9.08 11.87 -13.71
N PHE A 237 10.30 11.31 -13.67
CA PHE A 237 11.36 11.65 -14.60
C PHE A 237 10.96 11.31 -16.04
N VAL A 238 10.49 10.08 -16.29
CA VAL A 238 10.04 9.65 -17.62
C VAL A 238 8.92 10.55 -18.14
N ARG A 239 7.93 10.88 -17.29
CA ARG A 239 6.80 11.73 -17.69
C ARG A 239 7.23 13.16 -18.03
N THR A 240 8.13 13.74 -17.26
CA THR A 240 8.49 15.16 -17.39
C THR A 240 9.68 15.44 -18.29
N ARG A 241 10.53 14.44 -18.57
CA ARG A 241 11.74 14.60 -19.39
C ARG A 241 11.72 13.84 -20.71
N MET A 242 11.05 12.69 -20.79
CA MET A 242 11.17 11.77 -21.92
C MET A 242 9.95 11.75 -22.86
N ARG A 243 8.94 12.60 -22.63
CA ARG A 243 7.71 12.79 -23.45
C ARG A 243 7.22 11.49 -24.14
N GLN A 244 6.86 10.50 -23.35
CA GLN A 244 6.41 9.19 -23.85
C GLN A 244 4.93 9.20 -24.30
N PRO A 245 4.55 8.33 -25.24
CA PRO A 245 3.14 8.09 -25.60
C PRO A 245 2.28 7.66 -24.42
N ASN A 246 0.98 7.93 -24.48
CA ASN A 246 0.00 7.53 -23.48
C ASN A 246 -0.07 5.99 -23.36
N GLY A 247 0.00 5.49 -22.14
CA GLY A 247 0.01 4.07 -21.79
C GLY A 247 1.41 3.53 -21.46
N VAL A 248 2.48 4.22 -21.88
CA VAL A 248 3.85 3.80 -21.56
C VAL A 248 4.11 3.89 -20.06
N LEU A 249 3.68 4.95 -19.37
CA LEU A 249 3.93 5.10 -17.93
C LEU A 249 3.17 4.04 -17.13
N THR A 250 1.96 3.68 -17.56
CA THR A 250 1.19 2.56 -17.00
C THR A 250 1.95 1.24 -17.15
N GLY A 251 2.52 0.98 -18.32
CA GLY A 251 3.33 -0.21 -18.54
C GLY A 251 4.61 -0.24 -17.70
N LEU A 252 5.31 0.89 -17.62
CA LEU A 252 6.51 1.03 -16.78
C LEU A 252 6.20 0.88 -15.30
N PHE A 253 5.07 1.41 -14.82
CA PHE A 253 4.63 1.21 -13.44
C PHE A 253 4.51 -0.28 -13.13
N PHE A 254 3.81 -1.07 -13.95
CA PHE A 254 3.66 -2.51 -13.70
C PHE A 254 5.00 -3.26 -13.75
N ILE A 255 5.87 -2.94 -14.71
CA ILE A 255 7.18 -3.58 -14.83
C ILE A 255 8.06 -3.27 -13.62
N PHE A 256 8.27 -1.99 -13.30
CA PHE A 256 9.15 -1.59 -12.21
C PHE A 256 8.59 -1.96 -10.84
N TYR A 257 7.27 -1.82 -10.63
CA TYR A 257 6.61 -2.30 -9.42
C TYR A 257 6.87 -3.79 -9.21
N ALA A 258 6.68 -4.62 -10.24
CA ALA A 258 6.91 -6.06 -10.17
C ALA A 258 8.38 -6.41 -9.90
N ILE A 259 9.33 -5.70 -10.53
CA ILE A 259 10.76 -5.89 -10.27
C ILE A 259 11.10 -5.56 -8.82
N PHE A 260 10.67 -4.40 -8.32
CA PHE A 260 10.89 -4.00 -6.93
C PHE A 260 10.20 -4.94 -5.95
N ARG A 261 9.02 -5.44 -6.30
CA ARG A 261 8.30 -6.45 -5.52
C ARG A 261 9.12 -7.72 -5.39
N ILE A 262 9.62 -8.28 -6.49
CA ILE A 262 10.45 -9.49 -6.49
C ILE A 262 11.72 -9.29 -5.64
N ILE A 263 12.37 -8.12 -5.74
CA ILE A 263 13.55 -7.79 -4.94
C ILE A 263 13.21 -7.74 -3.45
N CYS A 264 12.19 -6.96 -3.07
CA CYS A 264 11.81 -6.76 -1.67
C CYS A 264 11.27 -8.04 -1.02
N GLU A 265 10.62 -8.91 -1.79
CA GLU A 265 10.10 -10.17 -1.29
C GLU A 265 11.19 -11.12 -0.80
N ASN A 266 12.43 -10.99 -1.26
CA ASN A 266 13.57 -11.75 -0.71
C ASN A 266 13.87 -11.41 0.76
N PHE A 267 13.41 -10.25 1.23
CA PHE A 267 13.55 -9.81 2.61
C PHE A 267 12.26 -9.97 3.42
N ARG A 268 11.12 -10.20 2.75
CA ARG A 268 9.80 -10.24 3.38
C ARG A 268 9.48 -11.64 3.93
N GLU A 269 8.89 -11.70 5.12
CA GLU A 269 8.33 -12.94 5.65
C GLU A 269 7.06 -13.29 4.84
N PRO A 270 6.94 -14.52 4.29
CA PRO A 270 5.73 -14.92 3.58
C PRO A 270 4.51 -14.91 4.50
N ASP A 271 3.51 -14.11 4.14
CA ASP A 271 2.24 -13.98 4.88
C ASP A 271 1.19 -15.06 4.52
N ALA A 272 1.59 -16.03 3.70
CA ALA A 272 0.76 -17.12 3.22
C ALA A 272 1.58 -18.24 2.59
N PRO A 273 0.95 -19.41 2.34
CA PRO A 273 1.58 -20.50 1.63
C PRO A 273 2.17 -20.07 0.29
N LEU A 274 3.31 -20.67 -0.04
CA LEU A 274 3.97 -20.49 -1.32
C LEU A 274 3.11 -21.05 -2.45
N VAL A 275 3.20 -20.42 -3.63
CA VAL A 275 2.63 -20.92 -4.88
C VAL A 275 3.75 -21.67 -5.61
N GLY A 276 3.84 -22.98 -5.38
CA GLY A 276 4.99 -23.77 -5.82
C GLY A 276 6.26 -23.33 -5.09
N VAL A 277 7.24 -22.82 -5.83
CA VAL A 277 8.51 -22.30 -5.28
C VAL A 277 8.51 -20.79 -5.03
N PHE A 278 7.46 -20.09 -5.45
CA PHE A 278 7.38 -18.63 -5.39
C PHE A 278 6.47 -18.17 -4.28
N THR A 279 6.76 -17.00 -3.69
CA THR A 279 5.75 -16.34 -2.86
C THR A 279 4.60 -15.82 -3.74
N ARG A 280 3.45 -15.49 -3.13
CA ARG A 280 2.34 -14.86 -3.85
C ARG A 280 2.76 -13.56 -4.54
N GLY A 281 3.55 -12.73 -3.86
CA GLY A 281 4.08 -11.49 -4.42
C GLY A 281 4.92 -11.71 -5.69
N GLN A 282 5.80 -12.71 -5.67
CA GLN A 282 6.61 -13.09 -6.83
C GLN A 282 5.77 -13.67 -7.97
N PHE A 283 4.85 -14.58 -7.66
CA PHE A 283 3.99 -15.21 -8.66
C PHE A 283 3.15 -14.19 -9.44
N PHE A 284 2.47 -13.28 -8.74
CA PHE A 284 1.66 -12.24 -9.39
C PHE A 284 2.52 -11.19 -10.13
N SER A 285 3.78 -10.99 -9.72
CA SER A 285 4.69 -10.06 -10.40
C SER A 285 5.01 -10.48 -11.84
N PHE A 286 5.05 -11.77 -12.16
CA PHE A 286 5.25 -12.24 -13.54
C PHE A 286 4.11 -11.80 -14.48
N PHE A 287 2.86 -11.88 -14.01
CA PHE A 287 1.70 -11.40 -14.78
C PHE A 287 1.70 -9.89 -14.95
N LEU A 288 2.10 -9.15 -13.91
CA LEU A 288 2.23 -7.69 -13.97
C LEU A 288 3.30 -7.26 -14.99
N ILE A 289 4.44 -7.95 -15.05
CA ILE A 289 5.46 -7.69 -16.07
C ILE A 289 4.88 -7.92 -17.48
N ALA A 290 4.17 -9.03 -17.70
CA ALA A 290 3.56 -9.32 -18.99
C ALA A 290 2.54 -8.25 -19.41
N ILE A 291 1.63 -7.85 -18.50
CA ILE A 291 0.67 -6.77 -18.72
C ILE A 291 1.41 -5.46 -19.03
N GLY A 292 2.46 -5.15 -18.28
CA GLY A 292 3.26 -3.94 -18.48
C GLY A 292 3.94 -3.89 -19.85
N ILE A 293 4.51 -5.02 -20.30
CA ILE A 293 5.09 -5.15 -21.65
C ILE A 293 4.02 -4.89 -22.71
N VAL A 294 2.83 -5.47 -22.58
CA VAL A 294 1.71 -5.25 -23.51
C VAL A 294 1.34 -3.77 -23.59
N PHE A 295 1.22 -3.08 -22.44
CA PHE A 295 0.96 -1.63 -22.42
C PHE A 295 2.03 -0.83 -23.16
N VAL A 296 3.31 -1.12 -22.93
CA VAL A 296 4.42 -0.42 -23.59
C VAL A 296 4.40 -0.68 -25.10
N VAL A 297 4.28 -1.94 -25.52
CA VAL A 297 4.28 -2.32 -26.95
C VAL A 297 3.10 -1.67 -27.67
N VAL A 298 1.88 -1.79 -27.14
CA VAL A 298 0.68 -1.20 -27.75
C VAL A 298 0.81 0.32 -27.86
N ALA A 299 1.29 0.98 -26.80
CA ALA A 299 1.48 2.44 -26.80
C ALA A 299 2.56 2.90 -27.79
N LYS A 300 3.56 2.07 -28.08
CA LYS A 300 4.62 2.36 -29.06
C LYS A 300 4.20 2.08 -30.50
N VAL A 301 3.40 1.05 -30.72
CA VAL A 301 2.89 0.70 -32.06
C VAL A 301 1.81 1.70 -32.52
N ARG A 302 0.99 2.21 -31.59
CA ARG A 302 -0.07 3.19 -31.89
C ARG A 302 0.07 4.41 -30.97
N PRO A 303 1.08 5.27 -31.20
CA PRO A 303 1.38 6.37 -30.28
C PRO A 303 0.26 7.39 -30.27
N THR A 304 -0.19 7.72 -29.06
CA THR A 304 -1.06 8.87 -28.79
C THR A 304 -0.38 9.73 -27.75
N PHE A 305 -0.51 11.05 -27.85
CA PHE A 305 0.13 12.00 -26.93
C PHE A 305 -0.92 12.83 -26.21
N PRO A 306 -0.57 13.48 -25.07
CA PRO A 306 -1.48 14.39 -24.39
C PRO A 306 -1.97 15.50 -25.33
N ARG A 307 -3.27 15.77 -25.35
CA ARG A 307 -3.91 16.65 -26.33
C ARG A 307 -3.40 18.10 -26.28
N ASN A 308 -3.08 18.58 -25.08
CA ASN A 308 -2.54 19.94 -24.89
C ASN A 308 -1.15 20.12 -25.51
N VAL A 309 -0.40 19.02 -25.73
CA VAL A 309 0.90 19.06 -26.42
C VAL A 309 0.73 19.11 -27.94
N ALA A 310 -0.36 18.55 -28.49
CA ALA A 310 -0.64 18.56 -29.92
C ALA A 310 -1.23 19.89 -30.44
N ALA A 311 -1.77 20.74 -29.56
CA ALA A 311 -2.31 22.05 -29.92
C ALA A 311 -1.25 23.19 -29.91
N SER A 312 -0.01 22.88 -29.51
CA SER A 312 1.11 23.82 -29.43
C SER A 312 2.25 23.51 -30.42
N SER A 313 2.01 22.58 -31.34
CA SER A 313 2.87 22.19 -32.47
C SER A 313 2.13 22.45 -33.77
#